data_AF-A0AAN7PB33-F1
#
_entry.id   AF-A0AAN7PB33-F1
#
_cell.length_a   1.000
_cell.length_b   1.000
_cell.length_c   1.000
_cell.angle_alpha   90.00
_cell.angle_beta   90.00
_cell.angle_gamma   90.00
#
_symmetry.space_group_name_H-M   'P 1'
#
loop_
_entity.id
_entity.type
_entity.pdbx_description
1 polymer ?
#
loop_
_entity_poly.entity_id
_entity_poly.type
_entity_poly.pdbx_seq_one_letter_code
_entity_poly.pdbx_strand_id
1 'polypeptide(L)'
;MRNRQRLLRMRESANERNIIRSARKLNFSFSQKDKYYGPHCNKPDMTPENYEISKEAYLKDNMNMTEKEIQEIEENTRIQSQSQLWFSERRKRKSKNVMVHDW
;
A
#
# COMPACT_ATOMS: atom_id res chain seq x y z
N MET A 1 -38.52 12.94 38.47
CA MET A 1 -38.04 11.55 38.26
C MET A 1 -37.50 11.25 36.85
N ARG A 2 -38.01 11.86 35.76
CA ARG A 2 -37.62 11.55 34.36
C ARG A 2 -36.17 11.87 33.99
N ASN A 3 -35.58 12.94 34.55
CA ASN A 3 -34.20 13.34 34.22
C ASN A 3 -33.13 12.36 34.73
N ARG A 4 -33.38 11.66 35.85
CA ARG A 4 -32.44 10.69 36.42
C ARG A 4 -32.31 9.45 35.53
N GLN A 5 -33.43 8.95 35.01
CA GLN A 5 -33.44 7.81 34.08
C GLN A 5 -32.75 8.17 32.75
N ARG A 6 -32.94 9.39 32.25
CA ARG A 6 -32.25 9.88 31.04
C ARG A 6 -30.74 9.97 31.22
N LEU A 7 -30.28 10.49 32.37
CA LEU A 7 -28.86 10.56 32.72
C LEU A 7 -28.20 9.17 32.83
N LEU A 8 -28.91 8.20 33.40
CA LEU A 8 -28.43 6.82 33.51
C LEU A 8 -28.25 6.18 32.12
N ARG A 9 -29.23 6.31 31.22
CA ARG A 9 -29.12 5.80 29.84
C ARG A 9 -27.97 6.46 29.05
N MET A 10 -27.75 7.76 29.25
CA MET A 10 -26.63 8.47 28.61
C MET A 10 -25.26 7.98 29.13
N ARG A 11 -25.17 7.60 30.41
CA ARG A 11 -23.96 7.01 30.98
C ARG A 11 -23.72 5.58 30.51
N GLU A 12 -24.77 4.76 30.44
CA GLU A 12 -24.69 3.38 29.92
C GLU A 12 -24.22 3.37 28.46
N SER A 13 -24.83 4.18 27.60
CA SER A 13 -24.42 4.30 26.19
C SER A 13 -23.01 4.87 26.01
N ALA A 14 -22.55 5.76 26.90
CA ALA A 14 -21.17 6.26 26.89
C ALA A 14 -20.17 5.16 27.29
N ASN A 15 -20.51 4.34 28.30
CA ASN A 15 -19.70 3.19 28.71
C ASN A 15 -19.63 2.12 27.62
N GLU A 16 -20.74 1.80 26.94
CA GLU A 16 -20.75 0.86 25.80
C GLU A 16 -19.84 1.33 24.67
N ARG A 17 -19.89 2.61 24.30
CA ARG A 17 -19.00 3.18 23.27
C ARG A 17 -17.52 3.11 23.65
N ASN A 18 -17.20 3.29 24.92
CA ASN A 18 -15.82 3.18 25.42
C ASN A 18 -15.33 1.72 25.43
N ILE A 19 -16.19 0.77 25.81
CA ILE A 19 -15.90 -0.67 25.75
C ILE A 19 -15.64 -1.10 24.29
N ILE A 20 -16.50 -0.71 23.35
CA ILE A 20 -16.33 -1.03 21.92
C ILE A 20 -15.04 -0.43 21.35
N ARG A 21 -14.62 0.77 21.78
CA ARG A 21 -13.33 1.35 21.36
C ARG A 21 -12.13 0.62 21.94
N SER A 22 -12.20 0.17 23.20
CA SER A 22 -11.13 -0.62 23.82
C SER A 22 -10.97 -2.01 23.19
N ALA A 23 -12.06 -2.59 22.68
CA ALA A 23 -12.08 -3.89 22.01
C ALA A 23 -11.51 -3.86 20.58
N ARG A 24 -11.24 -2.68 20.01
CA ARG A 24 -10.58 -2.52 18.70
C ARG A 24 -9.08 -2.27 18.82
N LYS A 25 -8.44 -2.69 19.91
CA LYS A 25 -6.99 -2.88 19.86
C LYS A 25 -6.75 -4.07 18.96
N LEU A 26 -6.19 -3.81 17.78
CA LEU A 26 -5.64 -4.86 16.92
C LEU A 26 -4.64 -5.63 17.77
N ASN A 27 -5.05 -6.81 18.24
CA ASN A 27 -4.13 -7.80 18.75
C ASN A 27 -3.35 -8.26 17.51
N PHE A 28 -2.27 -7.54 17.20
CA PHE A 28 -1.18 -8.13 16.47
C PHE A 28 -0.65 -9.24 17.37
N SER A 29 -1.24 -10.43 17.26
CA SER A 29 -0.51 -11.61 17.64
C SER A 29 0.78 -11.50 16.84
N PHE A 30 1.92 -11.53 17.50
CA PHE A 30 3.20 -11.73 16.85
C PHE A 30 3.21 -13.16 16.30
N SER A 31 2.29 -13.45 15.38
CA SER A 31 2.16 -14.70 14.68
C SER A 31 3.34 -14.76 13.74
N GLN A 32 4.42 -15.36 14.26
CA GLN A 32 5.67 -15.63 13.57
C GLN A 32 6.33 -14.35 13.03
N LYS A 33 7.26 -13.78 13.80
CA LYS A 33 8.26 -12.88 13.23
C LYS A 33 8.87 -13.61 12.03
N ASP A 34 8.83 -12.99 10.85
CA ASP A 34 9.51 -13.54 9.69
C ASP A 34 10.99 -13.71 10.04
N LYS A 35 11.44 -14.97 10.13
CA LYS A 35 12.82 -15.32 10.50
C LYS A 35 13.83 -14.76 9.49
N TYR A 36 13.38 -14.39 8.30
CA TYR A 36 14.20 -13.84 7.22
C TYR A 36 14.11 -12.31 7.12
N TYR A 37 13.48 -11.65 8.09
CA TYR A 37 13.40 -10.19 8.16
C TYR A 37 14.25 -9.64 9.31
N GLY A 38 14.91 -8.50 9.10
CA GLY A 38 15.76 -7.85 10.10
C GLY A 38 17.21 -8.38 10.12
N PRO A 39 17.90 -8.40 11.28
CA PRO A 39 19.34 -8.72 11.38
C PRO A 39 19.76 -10.12 10.91
N HIS A 40 18.79 -11.02 10.75
CA HIS A 40 19.00 -12.40 10.30
C HIS A 40 18.41 -12.65 8.90
N CYS A 41 18.22 -11.59 8.10
CA CYS A 41 17.74 -11.75 6.75
C CYS A 41 18.70 -12.59 5.89
N ASN A 42 18.11 -13.32 4.94
CA ASN A 42 18.91 -14.00 3.93
C ASN A 42 19.67 -12.95 3.12
N LYS A 43 20.90 -13.30 2.73
CA LYS A 43 21.65 -12.47 1.78
C LYS A 43 20.84 -12.38 0.47
N PRO A 44 20.78 -11.21 -0.18
CA PRO A 44 20.13 -11.09 -1.48
C PRO A 44 20.71 -12.11 -2.46
N ASP A 45 19.85 -12.76 -3.24
CA ASP A 45 20.27 -13.74 -4.26
C ASP A 45 21.04 -13.07 -5.43
N MET A 46 20.99 -11.74 -5.50
CA MET A 46 21.58 -10.95 -6.57
C MET A 46 22.72 -10.08 -6.04
N THR A 47 23.83 -10.06 -6.77
CA THR A 47 24.93 -9.12 -6.50
C THR A 47 24.49 -7.69 -6.83
N PRO A 48 25.11 -6.66 -6.22
CA PRO A 48 24.79 -5.27 -6.55
C PRO A 48 24.95 -4.93 -8.04
N GLU A 49 25.98 -5.50 -8.68
CA GLU A 49 26.23 -5.31 -10.12
C GLU A 49 25.11 -5.89 -10.98
N ASN A 50 24.68 -7.13 -10.68
CA ASN A 50 23.57 -7.77 -11.41
C ASN A 50 22.25 -7.03 -11.18
N TYR A 51 22.07 -6.43 -10.00
CA TYR A 51 20.92 -5.60 -9.69
C TYR A 51 20.90 -4.33 -10.55
N GLU A 52 22.01 -3.60 -10.63
CA GLU A 52 22.06 -2.39 -11.45
C GLU A 52 21.84 -2.70 -12.94
N ILE A 53 22.42 -3.78 -13.48
CA ILE A 53 22.16 -4.21 -14.86
C ILE A 53 20.68 -4.53 -15.07
N SER A 54 20.07 -5.29 -14.16
CA SER A 54 18.65 -5.67 -14.27
C SER A 54 17.73 -4.45 -14.14
N LYS A 55 18.09 -3.50 -13.28
CA LYS A 55 17.37 -2.24 -13.06
C LYS A 55 17.45 -1.35 -14.31
N GLU A 56 18.62 -1.21 -14.91
CA GLU A 56 18.79 -0.44 -16.15
C GLU A 56 17.97 -1.03 -17.30
N ALA A 57 18.00 -2.35 -17.48
CA ALA A 57 17.18 -3.04 -18.47
C ALA A 57 15.69 -2.79 -18.22
N TYR A 58 15.23 -2.94 -16.98
CA TYR A 58 13.84 -2.70 -16.61
C TYR A 58 13.40 -1.25 -16.90
N LEU A 59 14.24 -0.27 -16.54
CA LEU A 59 13.97 1.15 -16.79
C LEU A 59 13.93 1.44 -18.29
N LYS A 60 14.86 0.89 -19.07
CA LYS A 60 14.89 1.08 -20.52
C LYS A 60 13.62 0.53 -21.19
N ASP A 61 13.22 -0.68 -20.82
CA ASP A 61 12.12 -1.38 -21.49
C ASP A 61 10.73 -0.88 -21.06
N ASN A 62 10.60 -0.34 -19.84
CA ASN A 62 9.29 0.02 -19.28
C ASN A 62 9.08 1.52 -19.02
N MET A 63 10.15 2.32 -18.99
CA MET A 63 10.06 3.74 -18.60
C MET A 63 10.42 4.71 -19.73
N ASN A 64 11.25 4.30 -20.69
CA ASN A 64 11.59 5.14 -21.84
C ASN A 64 10.53 5.00 -22.93
N MET A 65 9.33 5.50 -22.66
CA MET A 65 8.30 5.67 -23.68
C MET A 65 8.48 7.00 -24.40
N THR A 66 8.31 6.95 -25.72
CA THR A 66 8.21 8.13 -26.56
C THR A 66 6.92 8.88 -26.28
N GLU A 67 6.89 10.17 -26.62
CA GLU A 67 5.72 11.02 -26.45
C GLU A 67 4.49 10.47 -27.21
N LYS A 68 4.72 9.80 -28.35
CA LYS A 68 3.67 9.14 -29.13
C LYS A 68 3.02 7.97 -28.38
N GLU A 69 3.83 7.12 -27.76
CA GLU A 69 3.32 5.98 -26.98
C GLU A 69 2.54 6.44 -25.75
N ILE A 70 2.97 7.54 -25.13
CA ILE A 70 2.24 8.16 -24.01
C ILE A 70 0.87 8.66 -24.48
N GLN A 71 0.82 9.37 -25.61
CA GLN A 71 -0.44 9.85 -26.19
C GLN A 71 -1.39 8.70 -26.55
N GLU A 72 -0.88 7.63 -27.15
CA GLU A 72 -1.68 6.45 -27.49
C GLU A 72 -2.26 5.77 -26.24
N ILE A 73 -1.47 5.65 -25.17
CA ILE A 73 -1.95 5.12 -23.88
C ILE A 73 -3.02 6.05 -23.29
N GLU A 74 -2.83 7.37 -23.37
CA GLU A 74 -3.80 8.35 -22.89
C GLU A 74 -5.13 8.22 -23.64
N GLU A 75 -5.10 8.18 -24.98
CA GLU A 75 -6.29 7.99 -25.81
C GLU A 75 -7.01 6.68 -25.48
N ASN A 76 -6.26 5.58 -25.39
CA ASN A 76 -6.81 4.26 -25.11
C ASN A 76 -7.38 4.12 -23.69
N THR A 77 -6.86 4.87 -22.72
CA THR A 77 -7.29 4.77 -21.30
C THR A 77 -8.20 5.90 -20.84
N ARG A 78 -8.44 6.92 -21.68
CA ARG A 78 -9.13 8.18 -21.34
C ARG A 78 -10.47 8.02 -20.62
N ILE A 79 -11.29 7.06 -21.04
CA ILE A 79 -12.66 6.84 -20.52
C ILE A 79 -12.73 5.50 -19.76
N GLN A 80 -11.66 4.71 -19.78
CA GLN A 80 -11.65 3.36 -19.24
C GLN A 80 -10.81 3.27 -17.97
N SER A 81 -11.22 4.02 -16.94
CA SER A 81 -10.55 4.04 -15.63
C SER A 81 -10.53 2.70 -14.89
N GLN A 82 -11.32 1.72 -15.35
CA GLN A 82 -11.35 0.34 -14.86
C GLN A 82 -10.77 -0.66 -15.86
N SER A 83 -10.16 -0.21 -16.97
CA SER A 83 -9.52 -1.12 -17.92
C SER A 83 -8.28 -1.77 -17.33
N GLN A 84 -8.03 -3.01 -17.74
CA GLN A 84 -6.82 -3.73 -17.37
C GLN A 84 -5.55 -3.01 -17.84
N LEU A 85 -5.63 -2.34 -19.00
CA LEU A 85 -4.55 -1.51 -19.53
C LEU A 85 -4.21 -0.37 -18.57
N TRP A 86 -5.20 0.39 -18.12
CA TRP A 86 -5.01 1.47 -17.14
C TRP A 86 -4.39 0.98 -15.83
N PHE A 87 -4.85 -0.16 -15.29
CA PHE A 87 -4.27 -0.73 -14.07
C PHE A 87 -2.81 -1.14 -14.24
N SER A 88 -2.48 -1.75 -15.39
CA SER A 88 -1.13 -2.22 -15.69
C SER A 88 -0.17 -1.04 -15.85
N GLU A 89 -0.57 -0.04 -16.63
CA GLU A 89 0.21 1.18 -16.86
C GLU A 89 0.39 2.00 -15.56
N ARG A 90 -0.63 2.05 -14.70
CA ARG A 90 -0.55 2.68 -13.38
C ARG A 90 0.35 1.90 -12.41
N ARG A 91 0.33 0.57 -12.43
CA ARG A 91 1.19 -0.27 -11.59
C ARG A 91 2.67 -0.07 -11.94
N LYS A 92 2.99 -0.06 -13.24
CA LYS A 92 4.33 0.26 -13.75
C LYS A 92 4.80 1.63 -13.24
N ARG A 93 3.94 2.66 -13.29
CA ARG A 93 4.31 4.03 -12.91
C ARG A 93 4.28 4.33 -11.41
N LYS A 94 3.40 3.68 -10.64
CA LYS A 94 3.29 3.89 -9.18
C LYS A 94 4.48 3.40 -8.39
N SER A 95 5.19 2.37 -8.87
CA SER A 95 6.45 1.91 -8.25
C SER A 95 7.47 3.05 -8.13
N LYS A 96 7.44 4.04 -9.04
CA LYS A 96 8.29 5.24 -9.01
C LYS A 96 8.10 6.10 -7.75
N ASN A 97 6.88 6.25 -7.22
CA ASN A 97 6.65 7.09 -6.04
C ASN A 97 6.98 6.40 -4.71
N VAL A 98 7.06 5.07 -4.71
CA VAL A 98 7.44 4.30 -3.50
C VAL A 98 8.96 4.21 -3.38
N MET A 99 9.69 4.17 -4.51
CA MET A 99 11.17 4.07 -4.49
C MET A 99 11.92 5.38 -4.19
N VAL A 100 11.23 6.51 -4.04
CA VAL A 100 11.87 7.82 -3.75
C VAL A 100 11.93 8.10 -2.23
N HIS A 101 11.33 7.26 -1.37
CA HIS A 101 11.16 7.59 0.04
C HIS A 101 11.75 6.66 1.10
N ASP A 102 12.47 5.60 0.74
CA ASP A 102 13.14 4.76 1.75
C ASP A 102 14.60 4.50 1.38
N TRP A 103 15.47 5.45 1.74
CA TRP A 103 16.88 5.27 2.13
C TRP A 103 17.26 6.34 3.15
#